data_AF-A0A2G9Y4U9-F1
#
_entry.id   AF-A0A2G9Y4U9-F1
#
_cell.length_a   1.000
_cell.length_b   1.000
_cell.length_c   1.000
_cell.angle_alpha   90.00
_cell.angle_beta   90.00
_cell.angle_gamma   90.00
#
_symmetry.space_group_name_H-M   'P 1'
#
loop_
_entity.id
_entity.type
_entity.pdbx_description
1 polymer ?
#
loop_
_entity_poly.entity_id
_entity_poly.type
_entity_poly.pdbx_seq_one_letter_code
_entity_poly.pdbx_strand_id
1 'polypeptide(L)'
;MANSKSRAGGQAVIEGVMMLVQGGYAMSVRQPDKQIKTIKKPFIKITEKNKFFMLVFIRGIASFIEMINLGYNSINRSAEIAYGENHRVSLKETIYSSFVILASLVVGFGIFLYVPIFIGSLLKLQSNQFIYNLFIGAFRLLLFIIYILAISFIKDIKRLFMYHGAEHKTIYAYENGEELTVENIKKYSTKHPRCGTSFIFIILVSAIIFYSIFDTIIFSTVGIRNIPVNRFINHIIFLPLIASIS
;
A
#
# COMPACT_ATOMS: atom_id res chain seq x y z
N MET A 1 -15.85 2.40 -33.61
CA MET A 1 -15.74 1.39 -32.53
C MET A 1 -14.46 1.67 -31.75
N ALA A 2 -14.55 2.46 -30.68
CA ALA A 2 -13.40 2.71 -29.82
C ALA A 2 -13.15 1.44 -29.01
N ASN A 3 -12.07 0.74 -29.31
CA ASN A 3 -11.62 -0.45 -28.59
C ASN A 3 -11.31 0.01 -27.15
N SER A 4 -12.23 -0.22 -26.20
CA SER A 4 -11.98 0.14 -24.80
C SER A 4 -10.85 -0.74 -24.31
N LYS A 5 -9.62 -0.20 -24.33
CA LYS A 5 -8.46 -0.87 -23.76
C LYS A 5 -8.82 -1.30 -22.34
N SER A 6 -8.50 -2.56 -22.03
CA SER A 6 -8.87 -3.18 -20.75
C SER A 6 -8.28 -2.38 -19.58
N ARG A 7 -8.92 -2.45 -18.41
CA ARG A 7 -8.41 -1.78 -17.21
C ARG A 7 -6.98 -2.29 -16.92
N ALA A 8 -6.04 -1.37 -16.78
CA ALA A 8 -4.67 -1.67 -16.42
C ALA A 8 -4.43 -1.43 -14.92
N GLY A 9 -3.58 -2.25 -14.32
CA GLY A 9 -2.99 -2.04 -13.02
C GLY A 9 -1.48 -1.89 -13.14
N GLY A 10 -0.83 -1.49 -12.05
CA GLY A 10 0.61 -1.36 -12.04
C GLY A 10 1.17 -1.28 -10.64
N GLN A 11 2.49 -1.31 -10.57
CA GLN A 11 3.25 -1.14 -9.34
C GLN A 11 4.62 -0.54 -9.67
N ALA A 12 5.04 0.47 -8.91
CA ALA A 12 6.43 0.90 -8.92
C ALA A 12 7.32 -0.16 -8.26
N VAL A 13 8.42 -0.48 -8.93
CA VAL A 13 9.43 -1.44 -8.43
C VAL A 13 10.79 -0.74 -8.35
N ILE A 14 11.81 -1.43 -7.82
CA ILE A 14 13.15 -0.85 -7.70
C ILE A 14 13.66 -0.55 -9.11
N GLU A 15 14.03 0.70 -9.36
CA GLU A 15 14.48 1.18 -10.68
C GLU A 15 13.52 0.95 -11.85
N GLY A 16 12.21 0.82 -11.61
CA GLY A 16 11.30 0.50 -12.70
C GLY A 16 9.82 0.52 -12.39
N VAL A 17 9.05 0.01 -13.34
CA VAL A 17 7.59 -0.14 -13.24
C VAL A 17 7.17 -1.52 -13.72
N MET A 18 6.17 -2.08 -13.05
CA MET A 18 5.43 -3.26 -13.48
C MET A 18 4.02 -2.84 -13.88
N MET A 19 3.57 -3.32 -15.03
CA MET A 19 2.24 -3.08 -15.59
C MET A 19 1.51 -4.41 -15.72
N LEU A 20 0.28 -4.46 -15.24
CA LEU A 20 -0.59 -5.63 -15.27
C LEU A 20 -1.80 -5.34 -16.14
N VAL A 21 -2.04 -6.21 -17.12
CA VAL A 21 -3.21 -6.18 -18.00
C VAL A 21 -3.84 -7.57 -18.08
N GLN A 22 -4.98 -7.69 -18.75
CA GLN A 22 -5.59 -9.01 -18.95
C GLN A 22 -4.65 -9.93 -19.75
N GLY A 23 -4.36 -11.11 -19.21
CA GLY A 23 -3.51 -12.13 -19.83
C GLY A 23 -2.02 -12.05 -19.50
N GLY A 24 -1.54 -10.98 -18.85
CA GLY A 24 -0.11 -10.87 -18.55
C GLY A 24 0.31 -9.63 -17.79
N TYR A 25 1.56 -9.66 -17.32
CA TYR A 25 2.25 -8.48 -16.84
C TYR A 25 3.56 -8.26 -17.59
N ALA A 26 3.97 -7.00 -17.66
CA ALA A 26 5.26 -6.58 -18.16
C ALA A 26 5.96 -5.73 -17.10
N MET A 27 7.26 -5.92 -16.92
CA MET A 27 8.06 -5.13 -15.99
C MET A 27 9.28 -4.60 -16.72
N SER A 28 9.55 -3.31 -16.58
CA SER A 28 10.70 -2.64 -17.19
C SER A 28 11.54 -2.01 -16.09
N VAL A 29 12.81 -2.38 -16.03
CA VAL A 29 13.75 -2.00 -14.97
C VAL A 29 15.02 -1.44 -15.58
N ARG A 30 15.50 -0.33 -15.02
CA ARG A 30 16.77 0.30 -15.39
C ARG A 30 17.93 -0.46 -14.74
N GLN A 31 18.89 -0.85 -15.56
CA GLN A 31 20.11 -1.54 -15.18
C GLN A 31 21.21 -0.53 -14.75
N PRO A 32 22.30 -0.99 -14.09
CA PRO A 32 23.43 -0.14 -13.72
C PRO A 32 24.08 0.60 -14.90
N ASP A 33 24.08 -0.01 -16.09
CA ASP A 33 24.58 0.57 -17.35
C ASP A 33 23.60 1.55 -18.01
N LYS A 34 22.49 1.87 -17.32
CA LYS A 34 21.38 2.74 -17.75
C LYS A 34 20.52 2.17 -18.88
N GLN A 35 20.75 0.93 -19.32
CA GLN A 35 19.84 0.26 -20.24
C GLN A 35 18.55 -0.18 -19.52
N ILE A 36 17.48 -0.41 -20.29
CA ILE A 36 16.20 -0.87 -19.74
C ILE A 36 16.01 -2.33 -20.13
N LYS A 37 15.92 -3.21 -19.13
CA LYS A 37 15.56 -4.61 -19.31
C LYS A 37 14.06 -4.76 -19.09
N THR A 38 13.36 -5.22 -20.12
CA THR A 38 11.93 -5.52 -20.05
C THR A 38 11.68 -7.02 -20.01
N ILE A 39 10.90 -7.46 -19.04
CA ILE A 39 10.39 -8.83 -18.96
C ILE A 39 8.88 -8.84 -19.19
N LYS A 40 8.38 -9.86 -19.87
CA LYS A 40 6.96 -10.09 -20.09
C LYS A 40 6.64 -11.51 -19.67
N LYS A 41 5.59 -11.70 -18.86
CA LYS A 41 5.14 -13.04 -18.46
C LYS A 41 3.63 -13.15 -18.56
N PRO A 42 3.12 -14.31 -19.00
CA PRO A 42 1.69 -14.59 -18.93
C PRO A 42 1.26 -14.60 -17.47
N PHE A 43 0.07 -14.07 -17.22
CA PHE A 43 -0.49 -13.99 -15.88
C PHE A 43 -2.00 -14.09 -15.98
N ILE A 44 -2.51 -15.17 -15.41
CA ILE A 44 -3.94 -15.47 -15.37
C ILE A 44 -4.31 -15.48 -13.89
N LYS A 45 -5.28 -14.63 -13.54
CA LYS A 45 -5.71 -14.46 -12.14
C LYS A 45 -6.26 -15.77 -11.59
N ILE A 46 -6.07 -16.00 -10.31
CA ILE A 46 -6.57 -17.21 -9.63
C ILE A 46 -8.10 -17.30 -9.72
N THR A 47 -8.77 -16.15 -9.73
CA THR A 47 -10.22 -16.02 -9.91
C THR A 47 -10.70 -16.42 -11.31
N GLU A 48 -9.82 -16.32 -12.31
CA GLU A 48 -10.10 -16.76 -13.69
C GLU A 48 -9.81 -18.25 -13.86
N LYS A 49 -8.85 -18.80 -13.10
CA LYS A 49 -8.50 -20.23 -13.13
C LYS A 49 -9.54 -21.13 -12.48
N ASN A 50 -10.17 -20.69 -11.39
CA ASN A 50 -11.16 -21.51 -10.68
C ASN A 50 -12.30 -20.65 -10.11
N LYS A 51 -13.54 -21.03 -10.48
CA LYS A 51 -14.78 -20.35 -10.08
C LYS A 51 -14.99 -20.31 -8.56
N PHE A 52 -14.40 -21.25 -7.81
CA PHE A 52 -14.43 -21.23 -6.35
C PHE A 52 -13.89 -19.93 -5.76
N PHE A 53 -12.80 -19.39 -6.33
CA PHE A 53 -12.21 -18.13 -5.89
C PHE A 53 -13.01 -16.90 -6.34
N MET A 54 -14.16 -17.05 -7.00
CA MET A 54 -15.04 -15.92 -7.32
C MET A 54 -16.09 -15.64 -6.23
N LEU A 55 -16.24 -16.50 -5.22
CA LEU A 55 -17.16 -16.29 -4.10
C LEU A 55 -16.81 -14.98 -3.36
N VAL A 56 -17.79 -14.14 -3.04
CA VAL A 56 -17.58 -12.73 -2.61
C VAL A 56 -16.50 -12.56 -1.53
N PHE A 57 -16.55 -13.35 -0.46
CA PHE A 57 -15.57 -13.29 0.64
C PHE A 57 -14.21 -13.91 0.29
N ILE A 58 -14.20 -15.00 -0.50
CA ILE A 58 -12.98 -15.71 -0.90
C ILE A 58 -12.23 -14.94 -1.98
N ARG A 59 -12.96 -14.27 -2.87
CA ARG A 59 -12.43 -13.52 -4.00
C ARG A 59 -11.47 -12.42 -3.58
N GLY A 60 -11.86 -11.65 -2.56
CA GLY A 60 -11.02 -10.59 -2.01
C GLY A 60 -9.70 -11.14 -1.47
N ILE A 61 -9.78 -12.16 -0.61
CA ILE A 61 -8.61 -12.80 0.01
C ILE A 61 -7.70 -13.42 -1.06
N ALA A 62 -8.26 -14.18 -1.99
CA ALA A 62 -7.51 -14.86 -3.06
C ALA A 62 -6.80 -13.85 -3.97
N SER A 63 -7.51 -12.79 -4.36
CA SER A 63 -6.93 -11.71 -5.17
C SER A 63 -5.85 -10.95 -4.41
N PHE A 64 -6.05 -10.67 -3.12
CA PHE A 64 -5.08 -10.00 -2.27
C PHE A 64 -3.78 -10.79 -2.14
N ILE A 65 -3.87 -12.09 -1.81
CA ILE A 65 -2.70 -12.97 -1.70
C ILE A 65 -1.96 -13.06 -3.05
N GLU A 66 -2.71 -13.21 -4.15
CA GLU A 66 -2.13 -13.28 -5.49
C GLU A 66 -1.38 -11.99 -5.86
N MET A 67 -1.96 -10.82 -5.55
CA MET A 67 -1.32 -9.52 -5.81
C MET A 67 -0.12 -9.27 -4.90
N ILE A 68 -0.16 -9.69 -3.64
CA ILE A 68 1.03 -9.64 -2.75
C ILE A 68 2.16 -10.48 -3.33
N ASN A 69 1.87 -11.71 -3.73
CA ASN A 69 2.88 -12.60 -4.31
C ASN A 69 3.47 -12.02 -5.60
N LEU A 70 2.62 -11.48 -6.47
CA LEU A 70 3.09 -10.80 -7.69
C LEU A 70 3.97 -9.59 -7.37
N GLY A 71 3.53 -8.74 -6.43
CA GLY A 71 4.26 -7.54 -6.04
C GLY A 71 5.61 -7.85 -5.38
N TYR A 72 5.64 -8.81 -4.46
CA TYR A 72 6.86 -9.28 -3.81
C TYR A 72 7.87 -9.84 -4.82
N ASN A 73 7.42 -10.72 -5.70
CA ASN A 73 8.26 -11.29 -6.76
C ASN A 73 8.77 -10.22 -7.73
N SER A 74 7.93 -9.22 -8.05
CA SER A 74 8.31 -8.11 -8.93
C SER A 74 9.37 -7.21 -8.29
N ILE A 75 9.25 -6.89 -7.00
CA ILE A 75 10.25 -6.12 -6.25
C ILE A 75 11.58 -6.88 -6.22
N ASN A 76 11.57 -8.15 -5.82
CA ASN A 76 12.81 -8.93 -5.75
C ASN A 76 13.47 -9.08 -7.12
N ARG A 77 12.70 -9.40 -8.17
CA ARG A 77 13.24 -9.50 -9.52
C ARG A 77 13.76 -8.16 -10.03
N SER A 78 13.12 -7.05 -9.67
CA SER A 78 13.62 -5.71 -10.02
C SER A 78 14.93 -5.38 -9.32
N ALA A 79 15.09 -5.76 -8.04
CA ALA A 79 16.33 -5.59 -7.31
C ALA A 79 17.48 -6.35 -7.97
N GLU A 80 17.26 -7.62 -8.33
CA GLU A 80 18.25 -8.44 -9.03
C GLU A 80 18.73 -7.79 -10.35
N ILE A 81 17.80 -7.18 -11.10
CA ILE A 81 18.13 -6.51 -12.37
C ILE A 81 18.84 -5.17 -12.11
N ALA A 82 18.38 -4.40 -11.12
CA ALA A 82 18.87 -3.07 -10.80
C ALA A 82 20.27 -3.08 -10.19
N TYR A 83 20.60 -4.09 -9.38
CA TYR A 83 21.91 -4.24 -8.73
C TYR A 83 22.84 -5.23 -9.46
N GLY A 84 22.33 -5.96 -10.46
CA GLY A 84 23.07 -6.91 -11.28
C GLY A 84 22.93 -8.36 -10.81
N GLU A 85 22.81 -9.29 -11.77
CA GLU A 85 22.52 -10.72 -11.50
C GLU A 85 23.66 -11.45 -10.75
N ASN A 86 24.84 -10.85 -10.61
CA ASN A 86 25.96 -11.37 -9.81
C ASN A 86 25.89 -10.99 -8.32
N HIS A 87 24.92 -10.15 -7.91
CA HIS A 87 24.71 -9.82 -6.51
C HIS A 87 23.95 -10.95 -5.79
N ARG A 88 24.67 -12.01 -5.39
CA ARG A 88 24.10 -13.08 -4.56
C ARG A 88 24.07 -12.60 -3.11
N VAL A 89 22.86 -12.39 -2.59
CA VAL A 89 22.66 -12.07 -1.16
C VAL A 89 23.12 -13.25 -0.31
N SER A 90 24.06 -13.00 0.60
CA SER A 90 24.57 -14.01 1.52
C SER A 90 23.53 -14.36 2.60
N LEU A 91 23.64 -15.56 3.21
CA LEU A 91 22.76 -15.96 4.33
C LEU A 91 22.82 -14.94 5.49
N LYS A 92 24.01 -14.41 5.77
CA LYS A 92 24.21 -13.39 6.83
C LYS A 92 23.47 -12.10 6.53
N GLU A 93 23.53 -11.60 5.29
CA GLU A 93 22.81 -10.41 4.86
C GLU A 93 21.30 -10.61 4.88
N THR A 94 20.82 -11.80 4.51
CA THR A 94 19.39 -12.15 4.59
C THR A 94 18.90 -12.15 6.04
N ILE A 95 19.64 -12.76 6.97
CA ILE A 95 19.30 -12.77 8.40
C ILE A 95 19.31 -11.35 8.96
N TYR A 96 20.34 -10.57 8.65
CA TYR A 96 20.45 -9.18 9.10
C TYR A 96 19.29 -8.33 8.56
N SER A 97 19.01 -8.41 7.26
CA SER A 97 17.90 -7.68 6.64
C SER A 97 16.55 -8.07 7.24
N SER A 98 16.34 -9.36 7.50
CA SER A 98 15.12 -9.85 8.14
C SER A 98 14.97 -9.31 9.56
N PHE A 99 16.06 -9.27 10.33
CA PHE A 99 16.07 -8.68 11.67
C PHE A 99 15.78 -7.17 11.62
N VAL A 100 16.40 -6.43 10.70
CA VAL A 100 16.14 -4.99 10.52
C VAL A 100 14.68 -4.74 10.14
N ILE A 101 14.12 -5.54 9.23
CA ILE A 101 12.70 -5.45 8.86
C ILE A 101 11.83 -5.71 10.08
N LEU A 102 12.06 -6.79 10.83
CA LEU A 102 11.29 -7.11 12.04
C LEU A 102 11.39 -6.00 13.08
N ALA A 103 12.59 -5.50 13.36
CA ALA A 103 12.81 -4.41 14.29
C ALA A 103 12.08 -3.13 13.84
N SER A 104 12.15 -2.79 12.55
CA SER A 104 11.46 -1.63 11.98
C SER A 104 9.93 -1.75 12.10
N LEU A 105 9.38 -2.96 11.93
CA LEU A 105 7.95 -3.22 12.14
C LEU A 105 7.59 -3.03 13.61
N VAL A 106 8.33 -3.62 14.54
CA VAL A 106 8.06 -3.47 15.98
C VAL A 106 8.12 -2.00 16.41
N VAL A 107 9.14 -1.26 15.97
CA VAL A 107 9.28 0.17 16.24
C VAL A 107 8.14 0.96 15.59
N GLY A 108 7.82 0.69 14.34
CA GLY A 108 6.74 1.35 13.61
C GLY A 108 5.38 1.15 14.29
N PHE A 109 5.02 -0.10 14.61
CA PHE A 109 3.81 -0.41 15.37
C PHE A 109 3.83 0.24 16.75
N GLY A 110 4.97 0.22 17.43
CA GLY A 110 5.15 0.89 18.72
C GLY A 110 4.82 2.39 18.63
N ILE A 111 5.39 3.09 17.66
CA ILE A 111 5.18 4.52 17.45
C ILE A 111 3.71 4.80 17.11
N PHE A 112 3.14 4.12 16.12
CA PHE A 112 1.78 4.38 15.64
C PHE A 112 0.68 3.99 16.65
N LEU A 113 0.94 3.03 17.54
CA LEU A 113 -0.01 2.62 18.56
C LEU A 113 0.14 3.44 19.85
N TYR A 114 1.36 3.56 20.41
CA TYR A 114 1.57 4.11 21.74
C TYR A 114 1.71 5.64 21.76
N VAL A 115 2.40 6.25 20.79
CA VAL A 115 2.64 7.71 20.83
C VAL A 115 1.34 8.52 20.83
N PRO A 116 0.33 8.24 19.98
CA PRO A 116 -0.94 8.96 20.03
C PRO A 116 -1.65 8.86 21.38
N ILE A 117 -1.60 7.68 22.02
CA ILE A 117 -2.21 7.41 23.33
C ILE A 117 -1.47 8.20 24.41
N PHE A 118 -0.13 8.16 24.39
CA PHE A 118 0.71 8.86 25.34
C PHE A 118 0.47 10.38 25.28
N ILE A 119 0.47 10.97 24.07
CA ILE A 119 0.19 12.39 23.88
C ILE A 119 -1.24 12.74 24.31
N GLY A 120 -2.23 11.94 23.94
CA GLY A 120 -3.62 12.18 24.37
C GLY A 120 -3.79 12.13 25.89
N SER A 121 -3.01 11.28 26.57
CA SER A 121 -2.99 11.20 28.03
C SER A 121 -2.34 12.42 28.68
N LEU A 122 -1.22 12.90 28.12
CA LEU A 122 -0.53 14.11 28.58
C LEU A 122 -1.43 15.35 28.50
N LEU A 123 -2.24 15.42 27.45
CA LEU A 123 -3.23 16.49 27.22
C LEU A 123 -4.50 16.34 28.08
N LYS A 124 -4.60 15.30 28.92
CA LYS A 124 -5.74 15.02 29.80
C LYS A 124 -7.09 14.94 29.08
N LEU A 125 -7.10 14.48 27.82
CA LEU A 125 -8.31 14.42 26.97
C LEU A 125 -9.27 13.28 27.35
N GLN A 126 -8.94 12.45 28.34
CA GLN A 126 -9.72 11.25 28.71
C GLN A 126 -11.10 11.57 29.30
N SER A 127 -11.36 12.82 29.70
CA SER A 127 -12.66 13.24 30.23
C SER A 127 -13.78 13.14 29.17
N ASN A 128 -13.45 13.26 27.89
CA ASN A 128 -14.39 13.08 26.79
C ASN A 128 -13.86 12.02 25.81
N GLN A 129 -14.47 10.83 25.87
CA GLN A 129 -14.07 9.67 25.06
C GLN A 129 -14.12 9.94 23.55
N PHE A 130 -15.09 10.72 23.06
CA PHE A 130 -15.18 11.06 21.65
C PHE A 130 -14.01 11.95 21.21
N ILE A 131 -13.73 13.03 21.96
CA ILE A 131 -12.61 13.94 21.69
C ILE A 131 -11.27 13.19 21.75
N TYR A 132 -11.11 12.31 22.75
CA TYR A 132 -9.93 11.47 22.90
C TYR A 132 -9.69 10.57 21.67
N ASN A 133 -10.74 9.91 21.18
CA ASN A 133 -10.66 9.00 20.04
C ASN A 133 -10.41 9.73 18.73
N LEU A 134 -11.06 10.88 18.53
CA LEU A 134 -10.84 11.75 17.38
C LEU A 134 -9.39 12.26 17.36
N PHE A 135 -8.88 12.71 18.52
CA PHE A 135 -7.49 13.17 18.65
C PHE A 135 -6.50 12.06 18.30
N ILE A 136 -6.65 10.87 18.87
CA ILE A 136 -5.77 9.72 18.58
C ILE A 136 -5.77 9.41 17.08
N GLY A 137 -6.94 9.39 16.46
CA GLY A 137 -7.09 9.16 15.03
C GLY A 137 -6.39 10.23 14.20
N ALA A 138 -6.68 11.50 14.47
CA ALA A 138 -6.07 12.63 13.76
C ALA A 138 -4.54 12.68 13.94
N PHE A 139 -4.05 12.37 15.15
CA PHE A 139 -2.61 12.32 15.42
C PHE A 139 -1.93 11.19 14.65
N ARG A 140 -2.57 10.02 14.51
CA ARG A 140 -2.05 8.94 13.63
C ARG A 140 -1.98 9.36 12.17
N LEU A 141 -3.00 10.06 11.68
CA LEU A 141 -2.97 10.59 10.31
C LEU A 141 -1.84 11.61 10.12
N LEU A 142 -1.63 12.49 11.10
CA LEU A 142 -0.52 13.44 11.11
C LEU A 142 0.84 12.70 11.10
N LEU A 143 1.03 11.71 11.98
CA LEU A 143 2.24 10.87 11.99
C LEU A 143 2.47 10.18 10.65
N PHE A 144 1.42 9.66 10.02
CA PHE A 144 1.50 9.03 8.70
C PHE A 144 1.97 10.01 7.62
N ILE A 145 1.41 11.22 7.60
CA ILE A 145 1.82 12.28 6.65
C ILE A 145 3.27 12.68 6.88
N ILE A 146 3.66 12.94 8.14
CA ILE A 146 5.04 13.28 8.51
C ILE A 146 6.00 12.17 8.09
N TYR A 147 5.64 10.91 8.31
CA TYR A 147 6.44 9.76 7.91
C TYR A 147 6.67 9.72 6.39
N ILE A 148 5.61 9.84 5.59
CA ILE A 148 5.72 9.85 4.11
C ILE A 148 6.58 11.02 3.64
N LEU A 149 6.41 12.21 4.23
CA LEU A 149 7.25 13.37 3.93
C LEU A 149 8.71 13.11 4.28
N ALA A 150 9.00 12.57 5.47
CA ALA A 150 10.36 12.28 5.90
C ALA A 150 11.08 11.30 4.96
N ILE A 151 10.44 10.19 4.59
CA ILE A 151 11.06 9.22 3.68
C ILE A 151 11.18 9.75 2.25
N SER A 152 10.35 10.72 1.83
CA SER A 152 10.41 11.32 0.49
C SER A 152 11.73 12.06 0.20
N PHE A 153 12.49 12.42 1.25
CA PHE A 153 13.80 13.04 1.11
C PHE A 153 14.93 12.01 0.85
N ILE A 154 14.67 10.71 1.05
CA ILE A 154 15.64 9.65 0.76
C ILE A 154 15.70 9.46 -0.77
N LYS A 155 16.91 9.52 -1.34
CA LYS A 155 17.13 9.52 -2.80
C LYS A 155 16.42 8.37 -3.52
N ASP A 156 16.53 7.16 -2.98
CA ASP A 156 15.96 5.97 -3.60
C ASP A 156 14.42 5.94 -3.50
N ILE A 157 13.87 6.38 -2.36
CA ILE A 157 12.41 6.51 -2.18
C ILE A 157 11.84 7.59 -3.08
N LYS A 158 12.51 8.74 -3.19
CA LYS A 158 12.13 9.81 -4.12
C LYS A 158 12.05 9.28 -5.55
N ARG A 159 13.04 8.47 -5.95
CA ARG A 159 13.07 7.85 -7.27
C ARG A 159 11.95 6.82 -7.45
N LEU A 160 11.66 6.01 -6.44
CA LEU A 160 10.51 5.10 -6.44
C LEU A 160 9.19 5.86 -6.64
N PHE A 161 9.01 7.01 -5.97
CA PHE A 161 7.84 7.87 -6.17
C PHE A 161 7.76 8.45 -7.58
N MET A 162 8.90 8.75 -8.23
CA MET A 162 8.92 9.15 -9.63
C MET A 162 8.45 8.02 -10.56
N TYR A 163 8.91 6.78 -10.33
CA TYR A 163 8.44 5.62 -11.09
C TYR A 163 6.94 5.37 -10.87
N HIS A 164 6.45 5.53 -9.65
CA HIS A 164 5.02 5.42 -9.35
C HIS A 164 4.17 6.48 -10.06
N GLY A 165 4.65 7.74 -10.08
CA GLY A 165 4.00 8.79 -10.86
C GLY A 165 3.98 8.48 -12.37
N ALA A 166 5.07 7.92 -12.91
CA ALA A 166 5.14 7.49 -14.31
C ALA A 166 4.20 6.32 -14.60
N GLU A 167 4.05 5.39 -13.67
CA GLU A 167 3.12 4.27 -13.75
C GLU A 167 1.68 4.76 -13.91
N HIS A 168 1.22 5.63 -13.01
CA HIS A 168 -0.13 6.20 -13.10
C HIS A 168 -0.39 6.94 -14.41
N LYS A 169 0.55 7.77 -14.85
CA LYS A 169 0.42 8.51 -16.12
C LYS A 169 0.31 7.57 -17.31
N THR A 170 1.09 6.49 -17.30
CA THR A 170 1.08 5.49 -18.37
C THR A 170 -0.22 4.71 -18.39
N ILE A 171 -0.76 4.34 -17.23
CA ILE A 171 -2.07 3.70 -17.12
C ILE A 171 -3.16 4.61 -17.68
N TYR A 172 -3.16 5.90 -17.34
CA TYR A 172 -4.15 6.82 -17.90
C TYR A 172 -4.06 6.93 -19.42
N ALA A 173 -2.86 7.10 -19.99
CA ALA A 173 -2.68 7.14 -21.44
C ALA A 173 -3.17 5.85 -22.09
N TYR A 174 -2.87 4.70 -21.48
CA TYR A 174 -3.33 3.40 -21.93
C TYR A 174 -4.86 3.30 -21.91
N GLU A 175 -5.52 3.64 -20.80
CA GLU A 175 -6.98 3.53 -20.67
C GLU A 175 -7.75 4.51 -21.56
N ASN A 176 -7.15 5.66 -21.89
CA ASN A 176 -7.73 6.62 -22.84
C ASN A 176 -7.48 6.28 -24.31
N GLY A 177 -6.87 5.13 -24.62
CA GLY A 177 -6.66 4.73 -26.00
C GLY A 177 -5.44 5.36 -26.68
N GLU A 178 -4.73 6.28 -26.02
CA GLU A 178 -3.60 6.99 -26.62
C GLU A 178 -2.41 6.07 -26.94
N GLU A 179 -1.58 6.53 -27.88
CA GLU A 179 -0.30 5.93 -28.16
C GLU A 179 0.65 6.18 -26.98
N LEU A 180 1.36 5.14 -26.53
CA LEU A 180 2.22 5.17 -25.34
C LEU A 180 3.57 5.85 -25.63
N THR A 181 3.52 7.11 -26.02
CA THR A 181 4.68 8.00 -26.19
C THR A 181 4.89 8.87 -24.96
N VAL A 182 6.11 9.36 -24.77
CA VAL A 182 6.45 10.22 -23.63
C VAL A 182 5.64 11.51 -23.65
N GLU A 183 5.40 12.05 -24.85
CA GLU A 183 4.64 13.28 -25.12
C GLU A 183 3.18 13.15 -24.67
N ASN A 184 2.55 12.00 -24.95
CA ASN A 184 1.18 11.72 -24.55
C ASN A 184 1.06 11.44 -23.05
N ILE A 185 1.95 10.58 -22.52
CA ILE A 185 1.93 10.17 -21.11
C ILE A 185 2.14 11.37 -20.17
N LYS A 186 3.01 12.33 -20.52
CA LYS A 186 3.32 13.49 -19.67
C LYS A 186 2.09 14.34 -19.32
N LYS A 187 1.08 14.39 -20.20
CA LYS A 187 -0.17 15.17 -20.06
C LYS A 187 -1.02 14.70 -18.87
N TYR A 188 -0.90 13.43 -18.49
CA TYR A 188 -1.74 12.83 -17.46
C TYR A 188 -1.28 13.16 -16.04
N SER A 189 -2.22 13.07 -15.11
CA SER A 189 -2.00 13.29 -13.68
C SER A 189 -1.25 12.13 -13.05
N THR A 190 -0.44 12.42 -12.02
CA THR A 190 0.13 11.40 -11.14
C THR A 190 -0.85 10.91 -10.08
N LYS A 191 -2.05 11.48 -9.98
CA LYS A 191 -3.10 11.05 -9.03
C LYS A 191 -4.01 10.05 -9.73
N HIS A 192 -4.06 8.82 -9.24
CA HIS A 192 -4.86 7.75 -9.84
C HIS A 192 -5.90 7.22 -8.83
N PRO A 193 -7.20 7.12 -9.18
CA PRO A 193 -8.27 6.77 -8.23
C PRO A 193 -8.12 5.36 -7.62
N ARG A 194 -7.48 4.44 -8.35
CA ARG A 194 -7.19 3.07 -7.89
C ARG A 194 -5.81 2.90 -7.25
N CYS A 195 -5.15 4.00 -6.88
CA CYS A 195 -3.83 3.94 -6.26
C CYS A 195 -3.95 3.53 -4.78
N GLY A 196 -3.07 2.62 -4.34
CA GLY A 196 -2.97 2.20 -2.95
C GLY A 196 -2.75 3.35 -1.96
N THR A 197 -2.07 4.44 -2.35
CA THR A 197 -1.87 5.60 -1.45
C THR A 197 -3.16 6.40 -1.22
N SER A 198 -3.96 6.58 -2.26
CA SER A 198 -5.28 7.23 -2.15
C SER A 198 -6.24 6.33 -1.36
N PHE A 199 -6.20 5.02 -1.61
CA PHE A 199 -6.97 4.02 -0.88
C PHE A 199 -6.62 3.97 0.61
N ILE A 200 -5.33 3.91 0.97
CA ILE A 200 -4.87 3.93 2.37
C ILE A 200 -5.32 5.23 3.06
N PHE A 201 -5.25 6.37 2.38
CA PHE A 201 -5.71 7.64 2.95
C PHE A 201 -7.21 7.63 3.24
N ILE A 202 -8.03 7.14 2.29
CA ILE A 202 -9.48 7.01 2.49
C ILE A 202 -9.77 6.05 3.64
N ILE A 203 -9.13 4.87 3.69
CA ILE A 203 -9.27 3.92 4.81
C ILE A 203 -8.92 4.58 6.14
N LEU A 204 -7.80 5.31 6.22
CA LEU A 204 -7.39 5.96 7.47
C LEU A 204 -8.43 6.98 7.93
N VAL A 205 -8.91 7.84 7.05
CA VAL A 205 -9.94 8.84 7.39
C VAL A 205 -11.25 8.17 7.79
N SER A 206 -11.72 7.20 7.01
CA SER A 206 -12.91 6.40 7.32
C SER A 206 -12.78 5.68 8.66
N ALA A 207 -11.61 5.12 8.96
CA ALA A 207 -11.33 4.44 10.22
C ALA A 207 -11.35 5.41 11.40
N ILE A 208 -10.82 6.63 11.27
CA ILE A 208 -10.88 7.64 12.33
C ILE A 208 -12.33 7.96 12.68
N ILE A 209 -13.15 8.24 11.66
CA ILE A 209 -14.57 8.57 11.86
C ILE A 209 -15.29 7.37 12.48
N PHE A 210 -15.16 6.18 11.88
CA PHE A 210 -15.82 4.97 12.34
C PHE A 210 -15.43 4.62 13.79
N TYR A 211 -14.14 4.51 14.10
CA TYR A 211 -13.69 4.14 15.44
C TYR A 211 -13.94 5.24 16.47
N SER A 212 -13.98 6.52 16.09
CA SER A 212 -14.34 7.59 17.02
C SER A 212 -15.75 7.42 17.58
N ILE A 213 -16.69 6.95 16.75
CA ILE A 213 -18.08 6.69 17.15
C ILE A 213 -18.19 5.30 17.78
N PHE A 214 -17.68 4.28 17.09
CA PHE A 214 -17.83 2.88 17.48
C PHE A 214 -17.13 2.57 18.82
N ASP A 215 -15.88 3.01 19.01
CA ASP A 215 -15.19 2.79 20.30
C ASP A 215 -15.89 3.54 21.43
N THR A 216 -16.46 4.72 21.14
CA THR A 216 -17.22 5.47 22.14
C THR A 216 -18.46 4.69 22.58
N ILE A 217 -19.23 4.13 21.64
CA ILE A 217 -20.40 3.32 21.97
C ILE A 217 -20.00 2.04 22.70
N ILE A 218 -19.04 1.27 22.18
CA ILE A 218 -18.65 -0.02 22.76
C ILE A 218 -18.09 0.14 24.18
N PHE A 219 -17.17 1.09 24.40
CA PHE A 219 -16.53 1.23 25.71
C PHE A 219 -17.42 1.95 26.74
N SER A 220 -18.40 2.75 26.31
CA SER A 220 -19.37 3.36 27.24
C SER A 220 -20.54 2.44 27.59
N THR A 221 -20.98 1.57 26.67
CA THR A 221 -22.19 0.74 26.87
C THR A 221 -21.90 -0.70 27.28
N VAL A 222 -20.84 -1.33 26.74
CA VAL A 222 -20.56 -2.76 26.94
C VAL A 222 -19.66 -3.02 28.17
N GLY A 223 -19.14 -1.97 28.81
CA GLY A 223 -18.30 -2.08 30.02
C GLY A 223 -16.93 -2.73 29.79
N ILE A 224 -16.53 -2.91 28.52
CA ILE A 224 -15.20 -3.41 28.18
C ILE A 224 -14.17 -2.36 28.58
N ARG A 225 -13.12 -2.76 29.30
CA ARG A 225 -12.03 -1.85 29.68
C ARG A 225 -11.38 -1.28 28.42
N ASN A 226 -11.25 0.04 28.37
CA ASN A 226 -10.56 0.78 27.30
C ASN A 226 -9.04 0.65 27.45
N ILE A 227 -8.52 -0.55 27.22
CA ILE A 227 -7.08 -0.86 27.20
C ILE A 227 -6.58 -1.05 25.76
N PRO A 228 -5.29 -0.77 25.45
CA PRO A 228 -4.76 -0.83 24.10
C PRO A 228 -5.03 -2.14 23.36
N VAL A 229 -4.94 -3.27 24.07
CA VAL A 229 -5.18 -4.62 23.50
C VAL A 229 -6.62 -4.79 23.01
N ASN A 230 -7.61 -4.39 23.81
CA ASN A 230 -9.02 -4.49 23.42
C ASN A 230 -9.34 -3.60 22.22
N ARG A 231 -8.77 -2.40 22.17
CA ARG A 231 -8.90 -1.51 21.00
C ARG A 231 -8.30 -2.15 19.76
N PHE A 232 -7.10 -2.72 19.88
CA PHE A 232 -6.41 -3.36 18.77
C PHE A 232 -7.22 -4.53 18.20
N ILE A 233 -7.75 -5.41 19.05
CA ILE A 233 -8.60 -6.53 18.64
C ILE A 233 -9.86 -6.02 17.91
N ASN A 234 -10.56 -5.06 18.51
CA ASN A 234 -11.74 -4.45 17.88
C ASN A 234 -11.39 -3.84 16.51
N HIS A 235 -10.27 -3.13 16.42
CA HIS A 235 -9.87 -2.49 15.17
C HIS A 235 -9.55 -3.54 14.10
N ILE A 236 -8.85 -4.62 14.43
CA ILE A 236 -8.59 -5.71 13.46
C ILE A 236 -9.88 -6.35 12.95
N ILE A 237 -10.83 -6.64 13.84
CA ILE A 237 -12.08 -7.33 13.46
C ILE A 237 -12.91 -6.49 12.49
N PHE A 238 -12.98 -5.16 12.70
CA PHE A 238 -13.78 -4.25 11.88
C PHE A 238 -13.02 -3.62 10.71
N LEU A 239 -11.71 -3.81 10.60
CA LEU A 239 -10.91 -3.26 9.50
C LEU A 239 -11.41 -3.73 8.11
N PRO A 240 -11.79 -5.02 7.89
CA PRO A 240 -12.33 -5.45 6.60
C PRO A 240 -13.63 -4.74 6.22
N LEU A 241 -14.48 -4.39 7.20
CA LEU A 241 -15.71 -3.64 6.97
C LEU A 241 -15.40 -2.23 6.48
N ILE A 242 -14.49 -1.53 7.15
CA ILE A 242 -14.07 -0.17 6.77
C ILE A 242 -13.42 -0.17 5.38
N ALA A 243 -12.54 -1.14 5.12
CA ALA A 243 -11.87 -1.30 3.83
C ALA A 243 -12.83 -1.66 2.68
N SER A 244 -13.99 -2.23 2.98
CA SER A 244 -15.01 -2.55 1.96
C SER A 244 -15.90 -1.36 1.60
N ILE A 245 -16.02 -0.37 2.49
CA ILE A 245 -16.83 0.85 2.31
C ILE A 245 -15.98 2.00 1.74
N SER A 246 -14.65 1.90 1.86
CA SER A 246 -13.65 2.88 1.39
C SER A 246 -13.20 2.60 -0.04
#